data_AF-Q3J608-F1
#
_entry.id   AF-Q3J608-F1
#
_cell.length_a   1.000
_cell.length_b   1.000
_cell.length_c   1.000
_cell.angle_alpha   90.00
_cell.angle_beta   90.00
_cell.angle_gamma   90.00
#
_symmetry.space_group_name_H-M   'P 1'
#
loop_
_entity.id
_entity.type
_entity.pdbx_description
1 polymer ?
#
loop_
_entity_poly.entity_id
_entity_poly.type
_entity_poly.pdbx_seq_one_letter_code
_entity_poly.pdbx_strand_id
1 'polypeptide(L)'
;MARKRAAAMTSATIDYSRLVKARDIRAQAEARARGPAEISVLQAMIVVGEEKWGQAMAIAEDAAYPWAMRAALRGATVLVRDSETTDTLAFLLGLSPEETDRLFIEAAEVRL
;
A
#
# COMPACT_ATOMS: atom_id res chain seq x y z
N MET A 1 -29.73 36.56 54.14
CA MET A 1 -28.90 36.99 53.00
C MET A 1 -28.26 35.76 52.35
N ALA A 2 -28.92 35.16 51.36
CA ALA A 2 -28.44 33.95 50.68
C ALA A 2 -27.56 34.33 49.48
N ARG A 3 -26.30 33.85 49.44
CA ARG A 3 -25.40 34.01 48.29
C ARG A 3 -25.58 32.81 47.35
N LYS A 4 -26.33 33.01 46.25
CA LYS A 4 -26.35 32.08 45.10
C LYS A 4 -24.97 32.13 44.42
N ARG A 5 -24.21 31.03 44.47
CA ARG A 5 -23.05 30.82 43.61
C ARG A 5 -23.55 30.37 42.24
N ALA A 6 -23.46 31.25 41.23
CA ALA A 6 -23.68 30.87 39.85
C ALA A 6 -22.49 30.03 39.38
N ALA A 7 -22.72 28.78 39.03
CA ALA A 7 -21.73 27.94 38.36
C ALA A 7 -21.57 28.46 36.93
N ALA A 8 -20.36 28.90 36.58
CA ALA A 8 -20.01 29.24 35.21
C ALA A 8 -20.05 27.97 34.36
N MET A 9 -21.02 27.86 33.45
CA MET A 9 -21.01 26.84 32.41
C MET A 9 -19.88 27.17 31.44
N THR A 10 -18.78 26.43 31.51
CA THR A 10 -17.75 26.41 30.48
C THR A 10 -18.38 25.89 29.19
N SER A 11 -18.68 26.79 28.27
CA SER A 11 -19.04 26.45 26.90
C SER A 11 -17.82 25.78 26.25
N ALA A 12 -17.83 24.46 26.15
CA ALA A 12 -16.85 23.73 25.36
C ALA A 12 -17.08 24.09 23.88
N THR A 13 -16.25 24.97 23.33
CA THR A 13 -16.25 25.25 21.90
C THR A 13 -15.83 23.97 21.18
N ILE A 14 -16.78 23.29 20.54
CA ILE A 14 -16.50 22.09 19.75
C ILE A 14 -15.73 22.55 18.50
N ASP A 15 -14.49 22.08 18.35
CA ASP A 15 -13.69 22.32 17.15
C ASP A 15 -14.16 21.39 16.03
N TYR A 16 -15.05 21.93 15.18
CA TYR A 16 -15.65 21.20 14.07
C TYR A 16 -14.63 20.81 12.97
N SER A 17 -13.43 21.40 12.96
CA SER A 17 -12.36 21.01 12.01
C SER A 17 -11.84 19.59 12.26
N ARG A 18 -12.06 19.06 13.47
CA ARG A 18 -11.65 17.71 13.88
C ARG A 18 -12.75 16.67 13.73
N LEU A 19 -13.93 17.04 13.22
CA LEU A 19 -15.00 16.08 12.95
C LEU A 19 -14.66 15.24 11.72
N VAL A 20 -14.29 13.99 11.96
CA VAL A 20 -14.16 12.96 10.92
C VAL A 20 -15.50 12.25 10.79
N LYS A 21 -16.05 12.13 9.57
CA LYS A 21 -17.32 11.43 9.37
C LYS A 21 -17.11 9.93 9.63
N ALA A 22 -18.12 9.24 10.16
CA ALA A 22 -18.06 7.79 10.39
C ALA A 22 -17.65 7.00 9.11
N ARG A 23 -18.07 7.48 7.93
CA ARG A 23 -17.66 6.92 6.64
C ARG A 23 -16.14 7.04 6.39
N ASP A 24 -15.54 8.15 6.79
CA ASP A 24 -14.13 8.45 6.55
C ASP A 24 -13.27 7.65 7.55
N ILE A 25 -13.75 7.45 8.79
CA ILE A 25 -13.13 6.55 9.78
C ILE A 25 -13.11 5.11 9.25
N ARG A 26 -14.24 4.64 8.70
CA ARG A 26 -14.33 3.30 8.12
C ARG A 26 -13.40 3.14 6.91
N ALA A 27 -13.36 4.12 6.01
CA ALA A 27 -12.46 4.10 4.87
C ALA A 27 -10.98 4.09 5.30
N GLN A 28 -10.61 4.83 6.33
CA GLN A 28 -9.26 4.81 6.89
C GLN A 28 -8.91 3.46 7.52
N ALA A 29 -9.85 2.82 8.22
CA ALA A 29 -9.65 1.49 8.79
C ALA A 29 -9.50 0.42 7.69
N GLU A 30 -10.31 0.50 6.63
CA GLU A 30 -10.24 -0.40 5.47
C GLU A 30 -8.91 -0.21 4.72
N ALA A 31 -8.46 1.03 4.52
CA ALA A 31 -7.15 1.31 3.91
C ALA A 31 -6.00 0.77 4.76
N ARG A 32 -6.06 0.95 6.08
CA ARG A 32 -5.03 0.43 7.01
C ARG A 32 -5.00 -1.10 7.03
N ALA A 33 -6.15 -1.75 6.89
CA ALA A 33 -6.26 -3.21 6.82
C ALA A 33 -5.69 -3.78 5.51
N ARG A 34 -5.81 -3.08 4.38
CA ARG A 34 -5.21 -3.51 3.11
C ARG A 34 -3.68 -3.43 3.09
N GLY A 35 -3.08 -2.63 3.96
CA GLY A 35 -1.64 -2.35 3.94
C GLY A 35 -1.29 -1.18 3.02
N PRO A 36 0.00 -0.95 2.72
CA PRO A 36 0.40 0.19 1.91
C PRO A 36 -0.10 0.08 0.46
N ALA A 37 -0.30 1.25 -0.14
CA ALA A 37 -0.64 1.39 -1.56
C ALA A 37 0.61 1.30 -2.47
N GLU A 38 1.80 1.49 -1.92
CA GLU A 38 3.05 1.46 -2.66
C GLU A 38 4.16 0.80 -1.84
N ILE A 39 5.06 0.09 -2.53
CA ILE A 39 6.29 -0.50 -1.97
C ILE A 39 7.44 -0.24 -2.94
N SER A 40 8.68 -0.15 -2.44
CA SER A 40 9.83 -0.12 -3.34
C SER A 40 10.05 -1.49 -3.99
N VAL A 41 10.62 -1.49 -5.20
CA VAL A 41 10.97 -2.75 -5.88
C VAL A 41 11.97 -3.56 -5.06
N LEU A 42 12.92 -2.92 -4.36
CA LEU A 42 13.88 -3.62 -3.50
C LEU A 42 13.19 -4.39 -2.36
N GLN A 43 12.19 -3.79 -1.71
CA GLN A 43 11.43 -4.49 -0.67
C GLN A 43 10.68 -5.69 -1.25
N ALA A 44 10.09 -5.54 -2.44
CA ALA A 44 9.46 -6.65 -3.15
C ALA A 44 10.46 -7.76 -3.49
N MET A 45 11.65 -7.42 -4.00
CA MET A 45 12.73 -8.36 -4.29
C MET A 45 13.14 -9.18 -3.06
N ILE A 46 13.25 -8.54 -1.90
CA ILE A 46 13.63 -9.19 -0.65
C ILE A 46 12.58 -10.23 -0.23
N VAL A 47 11.29 -9.90 -0.36
CA VAL A 47 10.19 -10.82 0.00
C VAL A 47 10.05 -11.96 -1.01
N VAL A 48 10.10 -11.64 -2.31
CA VAL A 48 9.95 -12.63 -3.39
C VAL A 48 11.14 -13.59 -3.43
N GLY A 49 12.33 -13.11 -3.07
CA GLY A 49 13.58 -13.87 -3.09
C GLY A 49 14.27 -13.84 -4.46
N GLU A 50 15.60 -14.02 -4.42
CA GLU A 50 16.48 -13.86 -5.58
C GLU A 50 16.14 -14.81 -6.74
N GLU A 51 15.80 -16.08 -6.44
CA GLU A 51 15.52 -17.08 -7.47
C GLU A 51 14.28 -16.73 -8.30
N LYS A 52 13.15 -16.48 -7.64
CA LYS A 52 11.89 -16.11 -8.31
C LYS A 52 12.02 -14.79 -9.03
N TRP A 53 12.69 -13.82 -8.41
CA TRP A 53 12.95 -12.54 -9.06
C TRP A 53 13.83 -12.70 -10.30
N GLY A 54 14.86 -13.54 -10.23
CA GLY A 54 15.73 -13.89 -11.35
C GLY A 54 14.97 -14.51 -12.52
N GLN A 55 13.99 -15.36 -12.24
CA GLN A 55 13.11 -15.93 -13.28
C GLN A 55 12.27 -14.86 -13.98
N ALA A 56 11.67 -13.93 -13.22
CA ALA A 56 10.94 -12.80 -13.82
C ALA A 56 11.86 -11.89 -14.66
N MET A 57 13.11 -11.68 -14.21
CA MET A 57 14.09 -10.91 -14.97
C MET A 57 14.57 -11.62 -16.24
N ALA A 58 14.65 -12.95 -16.24
CA ALA A 58 14.95 -13.71 -17.46
C ALA A 58 13.88 -13.46 -18.54
N ILE A 59 12.61 -13.36 -18.13
CA ILE A 59 11.51 -12.98 -19.04
C ILE A 59 11.65 -11.52 -19.50
N ALA A 60 12.09 -10.62 -18.63
CA ALA A 60 12.38 -9.23 -19.01
C ALA A 60 13.48 -9.11 -20.07
N GLU A 61 14.37 -10.10 -20.19
CA GLU A 61 15.42 -10.15 -21.22
C GLU A 61 15.02 -10.90 -22.49
N ASP A 62 13.95 -11.71 -22.45
CA ASP A 62 13.50 -12.49 -23.60
C ASP A 62 12.74 -11.63 -24.63
N ALA A 63 13.28 -11.55 -25.85
CA ALA A 63 12.68 -10.78 -26.95
C ALA A 63 11.33 -11.33 -27.44
N ALA A 64 10.94 -12.55 -27.05
CA ALA A 64 9.63 -13.12 -27.36
C ALA A 64 8.49 -12.41 -26.64
N TYR A 65 8.76 -11.69 -25.54
CA TYR A 65 7.74 -10.97 -24.78
C TYR A 65 7.56 -9.51 -25.24
N PRO A 66 6.33 -8.95 -25.11
CA PRO A 66 6.05 -7.58 -25.50
C PRO A 66 7.00 -6.58 -24.83
N TRP A 67 7.48 -5.61 -25.60
CA TRP A 67 8.43 -4.61 -25.10
C TRP A 67 7.92 -3.83 -23.89
N ALA A 68 6.62 -3.49 -23.84
CA ALA A 68 6.02 -2.78 -22.71
C ALA A 68 6.17 -3.54 -21.38
N MET A 69 5.96 -4.86 -21.40
CA MET A 69 6.12 -5.74 -20.24
C MET A 69 7.57 -5.78 -19.76
N ARG A 70 8.51 -5.91 -20.70
CA ARG A 70 9.95 -5.88 -20.40
C ARG A 70 10.40 -4.54 -19.84
N ALA A 71 9.89 -3.44 -20.40
CA ALA A 71 10.18 -2.08 -19.96
C ALA A 71 9.62 -1.81 -18.55
N ALA A 72 8.42 -2.30 -18.24
CA ALA A 72 7.81 -2.17 -16.92
C ALA A 72 8.68 -2.80 -15.82
N LEU A 73 9.22 -4.00 -16.06
CA LEU A 73 10.09 -4.69 -15.09
C LEU A 73 11.44 -3.99 -14.90
N ARG A 74 12.06 -3.52 -15.99
CA ARG A 74 13.38 -2.88 -15.93
C ARG A 74 13.33 -1.46 -15.36
N GLY A 75 12.23 -0.75 -15.59
CA GLY A 75 12.09 0.66 -15.24
C GLY A 75 11.43 0.93 -13.90
N ALA A 76 10.79 -0.08 -13.29
CA ALA A 76 10.10 0.10 -12.02
C ALA A 76 11.09 0.32 -10.88
N THR A 77 10.89 1.40 -10.12
CA THR A 77 11.56 1.66 -8.84
C THR A 77 10.58 1.51 -7.67
N VAL A 78 9.29 1.68 -7.95
CA VAL A 78 8.17 1.58 -7.02
C VAL A 78 7.08 0.72 -7.66
N LEU A 79 6.45 -0.14 -6.86
CA LEU A 79 5.26 -0.88 -7.24
C LEU A 79 4.06 -0.24 -6.56
N VAL A 80 3.03 0.07 -7.35
CA VAL A 80 1.78 0.66 -6.87
C VAL A 80 0.69 -0.41 -6.96
N ARG A 81 -0.05 -0.60 -5.88
CA ARG A 81 -1.15 -1.57 -5.83
C ARG A 81 -2.19 -1.24 -6.90
N ASP A 82 -2.77 -2.28 -7.48
CA ASP A 82 -3.76 -2.18 -8.55
C ASP A 82 -3.25 -1.46 -9.82
N SER A 83 -1.92 -1.37 -10.00
CA SER A 83 -1.30 -0.83 -11.21
C SER A 83 -1.01 -1.95 -12.22
N GLU A 84 -1.07 -1.60 -13.51
CA GLU A 84 -0.73 -2.53 -14.60
C GLU A 84 0.70 -3.10 -14.48
N THR A 85 1.63 -2.33 -13.89
CA THR A 85 2.99 -2.78 -13.61
C THR A 85 3.02 -3.89 -12.55
N THR A 86 2.24 -3.73 -11.49
CA THR A 86 2.10 -4.75 -10.44
C THR A 86 1.41 -5.99 -10.96
N ASP A 87 0.34 -5.84 -11.75
CA ASP A 87 -0.37 -6.97 -12.35
C ASP A 87 0.54 -7.76 -13.30
N THR A 88 1.34 -7.04 -14.10
CA THR A 88 2.35 -7.64 -14.98
C THR A 88 3.39 -8.42 -14.20
N LEU A 89 3.92 -7.83 -13.12
CA LEU A 89 4.91 -8.51 -12.27
C LEU A 89 4.31 -9.73 -11.57
N ALA A 90 3.09 -9.62 -11.05
CA ALA A 90 2.37 -10.72 -10.40
C ALA A 90 2.17 -11.89 -11.37
N PHE A 91 1.73 -11.60 -12.60
CA PHE A 91 1.60 -12.61 -13.65
C PHE A 91 2.92 -13.34 -13.92
N LEU A 92 4.03 -12.60 -14.02
CA LEU A 92 5.35 -13.16 -14.32
C LEU A 92 5.94 -13.98 -13.17
N LEU A 93 5.65 -13.58 -11.94
CA LEU A 93 6.03 -14.31 -10.74
C LEU A 93 5.07 -15.47 -10.41
N GLY A 94 3.98 -15.61 -11.18
CA GLY A 94 2.95 -16.62 -10.95
C GLY A 94 2.18 -16.41 -9.64
N LEU A 95 2.06 -15.16 -9.18
CA LEU A 95 1.35 -14.83 -7.95
C LEU A 95 -0.16 -14.77 -8.17
N SER A 96 -0.92 -15.31 -7.23
CA SER A 96 -2.36 -15.03 -7.14
C SER A 96 -2.62 -13.58 -6.70
N PRO A 97 -3.85 -13.07 -6.87
CA PRO A 97 -4.23 -11.77 -6.32
C PRO A 97 -3.99 -11.67 -4.80
N GLU A 98 -4.30 -12.74 -4.05
CA GLU A 98 -4.10 -12.78 -2.59
C GLU A 98 -2.61 -12.80 -2.22
N GLU A 99 -1.77 -13.47 -3.00
CA GLU A 99 -0.32 -13.47 -2.82
C GLU A 99 0.28 -12.11 -3.17
N THR A 100 -0.25 -11.44 -4.19
CA THR A 100 0.13 -10.07 -4.56
C THR A 100 -0.24 -9.08 -3.46
N ASP A 101 -1.43 -9.20 -2.89
CA ASP A 101 -1.84 -8.37 -1.76
C ASP A 101 -0.95 -8.60 -0.52
N ARG A 102 -0.60 -9.87 -0.27
CA ARG A 102 0.29 -10.25 0.83
C ARG A 102 1.70 -9.70 0.63
N LEU A 103 2.22 -9.73 -0.60
CA LEU A 103 3.52 -9.15 -0.95
C LEU A 103 3.62 -7.69 -0.50
N PHE A 104 2.58 -6.88 -0.71
CA PHE A 104 2.60 -5.48 -0.27
C PHE A 104 2.61 -5.32 1.24
N ILE A 105 1.96 -6.21 1.98
CA ILE A 105 1.97 -6.20 3.44
C ILE A 105 3.36 -6.59 3.96
N GLU A 106 3.90 -7.71 3.47
CA GLU A 106 5.20 -8.24 3.90
C GLU A 106 6.35 -7.30 3.50
N ALA A 107 6.31 -6.74 2.28
CA ALA A 107 7.34 -5.81 1.80
C ALA A 107 7.35 -4.51 2.62
N ALA A 108 6.22 -4.09 3.19
CA ALA A 108 6.13 -2.94 4.07
C ALA A 108 6.93 -3.11 5.37
N GLU A 109 7.08 -4.36 5.81
CA GLU A 109 7.76 -4.71 7.06
C GLU A 109 9.28 -4.82 6.87
N VAL A 110 9.75 -4.90 5.63
CA VAL A 110 11.19 -4.91 5.31
C VAL A 110 11.83 -3.60 5.78
N ARG A 111 12.77 -3.72 6.71
CA ARG A 111 13.65 -2.66 7.19
C ARG A 111 15.07 -2.99 6.73
N LEU A 112 15.74 -2.02 6.10
CA LEU A 112 17.14 -2.09 5.71
C LEU A 112 18.03 -1.48 6.79
#